data_AF-A0A352M4Y7-F1
#
_entry.id   AF-A0A352M4Y7-F1
#
_cell.length_a   1.000
_cell.length_b   1.000
_cell.length_c   1.000
_cell.angle_alpha   90.00
_cell.angle_beta   90.00
_cell.angle_gamma   90.00
#
_symmetry.space_group_name_H-M   'P 1'
#
loop_
_entity.id
_entity.type
_entity.pdbx_description
1 polymer ?
#
loop_
_entity_poly.entity_id
_entity_poly.type
_entity_poly.pdbx_seq_one_letter_code
_entity_poly.pdbx_strand_id
1 'polypeptide(L)'
;MINGHASGEALTRPILDALMKDKNLITPPPVTAKKPVEAQKVPEDLLKFAGIYAKSTAPFKIVFNKDKNGFEIYPLEPAKKEKRSGGENAAADKNNNEVKDGKIHAAPVIAYVYNAGFFHNFEKEAKCYFAEIDGRQYLVQHKIKTYGVDTIEYQKLDEIKDPVSFKTDIAGKAWLVRNEKPYVLAGSIGIAKTDFYEELPGYVNFAGVKKIENPEYAGIAVAVFRDQADLRLIDMNGETCIKTNYGLCSPADSARKLITGVNRVVIKSENYNEWLRVEKGAIVNFDKPQKGRIIVVTEENAIYDSVVDKDEIYAPEGSFIFCAGTAGDLFKIIAR
;
A
#
# COMPACT_ATOMS: atom_id res chain seq x y z
N MET A 1 -1.76 34.81 -6.66
CA MET A 1 -2.40 35.66 -5.63
C MET A 1 -3.00 34.72 -4.59
N ILE A 2 -2.43 34.64 -3.39
CA ILE A 2 -3.00 33.80 -2.31
C ILE A 2 -4.20 34.58 -1.77
N ASN A 3 -5.39 34.00 -1.91
CA ASN A 3 -6.66 34.62 -1.51
C ASN A 3 -7.26 33.79 -0.37
N GLY A 4 -7.80 34.47 0.64
CA GLY A 4 -8.13 33.93 1.96
C GLY A 4 -7.16 34.49 2.98
N HIS A 5 -7.66 35.08 4.07
CA HIS A 5 -6.97 35.91 5.06
C HIS A 5 -5.79 35.26 5.84
N ALA A 6 -5.16 34.22 5.31
CA ALA A 6 -3.96 33.61 5.88
C ALA A 6 -2.77 34.57 5.74
N SER A 7 -2.04 34.76 6.84
CA SER A 7 -0.79 35.51 6.84
C SER A 7 0.22 34.85 5.89
N GLY A 8 0.78 35.64 4.98
CA GLY A 8 1.84 35.17 4.07
C GLY A 8 3.08 34.67 4.83
N GLU A 9 3.34 35.20 6.02
CA GLU A 9 4.39 34.72 6.92
C GLU A 9 4.04 33.34 7.48
N ALA A 10 2.80 33.13 7.94
CA ALA A 10 2.37 31.83 8.46
C ALA A 10 2.47 30.70 7.42
N LEU A 11 2.35 31.04 6.13
CA LEU A 11 2.48 30.09 5.02
C LEU A 11 3.94 29.87 4.59
N THR A 12 4.77 30.92 4.60
CA THR A 12 6.14 30.85 4.07
C THR A 12 7.16 30.46 5.13
N ARG A 13 6.91 30.75 6.41
CA ARG A 13 7.85 30.48 7.50
C ARG A 13 8.17 28.99 7.68
N PRO A 14 7.20 28.07 7.66
CA PRO A 14 7.49 26.63 7.76
C PRO A 14 8.33 26.10 6.59
N ILE A 15 8.14 26.63 5.38
CA ILE A 15 8.90 26.25 4.18
C ILE A 15 10.34 26.75 4.31
N LEU A 16 10.53 27.99 4.76
CA LEU A 16 11.85 28.56 5.01
C LEU A 16 12.59 27.81 6.12
N ASP A 17 11.92 27.50 7.24
CA ASP A 17 12.53 26.76 8.35
C ASP A 17 12.91 25.33 7.93
N ALA A 18 12.10 24.66 7.08
CA ALA A 18 12.43 23.35 6.52
C ALA A 18 13.66 23.42 5.58
N LEU A 19 13.73 24.43 4.70
CA LEU A 19 14.89 24.66 3.84
C LEU A 19 16.16 24.94 4.65
N MET A 20 16.05 25.75 5.70
CA MET A 20 17.16 26.07 6.60
C MET A 20 17.62 24.83 7.38
N LYS A 21 16.70 23.94 7.76
CA LYS A 21 17.02 22.64 8.37
C LYS A 21 17.76 21.73 7.39
N ASP A 22 17.31 21.60 6.15
CA ASP A 22 17.96 20.81 5.09
C ASP A 22 19.37 21.30 4.77
N LYS A 23 19.59 22.61 4.88
CA LYS A 23 20.91 23.24 4.70
C LYS A 23 21.77 23.24 5.96
N ASN A 24 21.33 22.61 7.06
CA ASN A 24 21.99 22.64 8.38
C ASN A 24 22.27 24.05 8.92
N LEU A 25 21.44 25.03 8.56
CA LEU A 25 21.59 26.44 8.97
C LEU A 25 20.83 26.77 10.26
N ILE A 26 19.94 25.88 10.71
CA ILE A 26 19.21 25.99 11.97
C ILE A 26 19.28 24.65 12.69
N THR A 27 19.71 24.66 13.94
CA THR A 27 19.58 23.50 14.84
C THR A 27 18.12 23.45 15.31
N PRO A 28 17.35 22.39 14.98
CA PRO A 28 16.00 22.28 15.51
C PRO A 28 16.06 22.32 17.05
N PRO A 29 15.07 22.96 17.71
CA PRO A 29 15.01 22.93 19.16
C PRO A 29 15.08 21.46 19.61
N PRO A 30 15.86 21.15 20.66
CA PRO A 30 15.93 19.80 21.18
C PRO A 30 14.50 19.33 21.49
N VAL A 31 14.09 18.21 20.89
CA VAL A 31 12.82 17.56 21.21
C VAL A 31 12.84 17.32 22.71
N THR A 32 12.05 18.11 23.44
CA THR A 32 12.01 18.01 24.89
C THR A 32 11.29 16.70 25.18
N ALA A 33 12.05 15.66 25.55
CA ALA A 33 11.49 14.36 25.87
C ALA A 33 10.43 14.54 26.97
N LYS A 34 9.16 14.39 26.60
CA LYS A 34 8.08 14.39 27.58
C LYS A 34 8.26 13.14 28.43
N LYS A 35 8.33 13.33 29.76
CA LYS A 35 8.38 12.21 30.69
C LYS A 35 7.18 11.29 30.40
N PRO A 36 7.41 9.98 30.22
CA PRO A 36 6.32 9.02 30.06
C PRO A 36 5.34 9.16 31.22
N VAL A 37 4.04 9.14 30.92
CA VAL A 37 3.00 9.09 31.96
C VAL A 37 3.09 7.76 32.70
N GLU A 38 2.72 7.77 33.97
CA GLU A 38 2.60 6.52 34.73
C GLU A 38 1.48 5.67 34.14
N ALA A 39 1.79 4.41 33.84
CA ALA A 39 0.83 3.52 33.19
C ALA A 39 -0.31 3.17 34.16
N GLN A 40 -1.55 3.39 33.72
CA GLN A 40 -2.75 2.99 34.46
C GLN A 40 -3.35 1.74 33.83
N LYS A 41 -4.11 0.99 34.63
CA LYS A 41 -4.87 -0.15 34.11
C LYS A 41 -6.00 0.36 33.19
N VAL A 42 -6.07 -0.23 32.01
CA VAL A 42 -7.13 -0.04 31.01
C VAL A 42 -8.45 -0.56 31.61
N PRO A 43 -9.51 0.27 31.62
CA PRO A 43 -10.87 -0.14 31.97
C PRO A 43 -11.34 -1.38 31.19
N GLU A 44 -12.08 -2.28 31.85
CA GLU A 44 -12.47 -3.56 31.26
C GLU A 44 -13.38 -3.42 30.04
N ASP A 45 -14.23 -2.40 30.03
CA ASP A 45 -15.12 -2.06 28.92
C ASP A 45 -14.37 -1.65 27.65
N LEU A 46 -13.13 -1.16 27.76
CA LEU A 46 -12.29 -0.84 26.61
C LEU A 46 -11.62 -2.07 25.99
N LEU A 47 -11.55 -3.20 26.72
CA LEU A 47 -10.89 -4.41 26.20
C LEU A 47 -11.63 -5.02 25.00
N LYS A 48 -12.93 -4.75 24.86
CA LYS A 48 -13.75 -5.19 23.71
C LYS A 48 -13.25 -4.65 22.36
N PHE A 49 -12.44 -3.59 22.38
CA PHE A 49 -11.89 -2.97 21.18
C PHE A 49 -10.69 -3.73 20.59
N ALA A 50 -10.20 -4.81 21.23
CA ALA A 50 -9.24 -5.71 20.60
C ALA A 50 -9.80 -6.32 19.30
N GLY A 51 -8.94 -6.59 18.32
CA GLY A 51 -9.32 -7.23 17.06
C GLY A 51 -8.56 -6.71 15.85
N ILE A 52 -9.06 -7.03 14.66
CA ILE A 52 -8.47 -6.60 13.39
C ILE A 52 -9.16 -5.33 12.91
N TYR A 53 -8.37 -4.35 12.53
CA TYR A 53 -8.78 -3.07 12.00
C TYR A 53 -8.17 -2.88 10.62
N ALA A 54 -8.74 -1.98 9.82
CA ALA A 54 -8.08 -1.47 8.63
C ALA A 54 -7.96 0.04 8.70
N LYS A 55 -6.87 0.54 8.10
CA LYS A 55 -6.76 1.92 7.62
C LYS A 55 -6.85 1.92 6.09
N SER A 56 -6.67 3.08 5.47
CA SER A 56 -6.80 3.24 4.01
C SER A 56 -5.99 2.23 3.16
N THR A 57 -4.84 1.73 3.66
CA THR A 57 -3.90 0.94 2.86
C THR A 57 -3.75 -0.54 3.24
N ALA A 58 -4.01 -0.91 4.50
CA ALA A 58 -3.71 -2.26 4.99
C ALA A 58 -4.46 -2.59 6.29
N PRO A 59 -4.61 -3.88 6.62
CA PRO A 59 -5.14 -4.34 7.90
C PRO A 59 -4.06 -4.43 9.00
N PHE A 60 -4.49 -4.23 10.24
CA PHE A 60 -3.69 -4.23 11.46
C PHE A 60 -4.43 -4.94 12.60
N LYS A 61 -3.71 -5.60 13.50
CA LYS A 61 -4.26 -6.22 14.71
C LYS A 61 -3.93 -5.37 15.92
N ILE A 62 -4.96 -5.05 16.70
CA ILE A 62 -4.84 -4.35 17.98
C ILE A 62 -4.95 -5.39 19.10
N VAL A 63 -3.93 -5.42 19.96
CA VAL A 63 -3.84 -6.35 21.10
C VAL A 63 -3.52 -5.56 22.37
N PHE A 64 -4.31 -5.73 23.42
CA PHE A 64 -4.01 -5.15 24.73
C PHE A 64 -2.87 -5.92 25.42
N ASN A 65 -2.01 -5.18 26.11
CA ASN A 65 -0.88 -5.76 26.84
C ASN A 65 -1.36 -6.73 27.92
N LYS A 66 -0.55 -7.73 28.30
CA LYS A 66 -0.90 -8.71 29.35
C LYS A 66 -1.27 -8.03 30.68
N ASP A 67 -0.55 -6.97 31.04
CA ASP A 67 -0.78 -6.19 32.25
C ASP A 67 -1.94 -5.19 32.11
N LYS A 68 -2.60 -5.17 30.93
CA LYS A 68 -3.70 -4.28 30.57
C LYS A 68 -3.40 -2.82 30.87
N ASN A 69 -2.19 -2.36 30.57
CA ASN A 69 -1.76 -0.98 30.81
C ASN A 69 -1.66 -0.15 29.51
N GLY A 70 -2.12 -0.71 28.40
CA GLY A 70 -1.90 -0.19 27.06
C GLY A 70 -2.25 -1.22 25.99
N PHE A 71 -1.98 -0.89 24.73
CA PHE A 71 -2.12 -1.80 23.60
C PHE A 71 -1.02 -1.60 22.58
N GLU A 72 -0.86 -2.59 21.72
CA GLU A 72 0.07 -2.62 20.62
C GLU A 72 -0.67 -2.85 19.29
N ILE A 73 -0.14 -2.25 18.22
CA ILE A 73 -0.63 -2.40 16.85
C ILE A 73 0.38 -3.21 16.05
N TYR A 74 -0.09 -4.29 15.45
CA TYR A 74 0.67 -5.20 14.62
C TYR A 74 0.18 -5.13 13.17
N PRO A 75 1.06 -4.97 12.16
CA PRO A 75 0.63 -5.18 10.78
C PRO A 75 0.22 -6.66 10.61
N LEU A 76 -0.82 -6.92 9.82
CA LEU A 76 -1.08 -8.29 9.38
C LEU A 76 -0.12 -8.63 8.24
N GLU A 77 0.51 -9.80 8.34
CA GLU A 77 1.40 -10.31 7.31
C GLU A 77 0.60 -11.03 6.23
N PRO A 78 0.79 -10.71 4.94
CA PRO A 78 0.17 -11.46 3.85
C PRO A 78 0.54 -12.95 3.93
N ALA A 79 -0.43 -13.81 3.66
CA ALA A 79 -0.24 -15.25 3.59
C ALA A 79 0.80 -15.56 2.49
N LYS A 80 1.92 -16.18 2.88
CA LYS A 80 2.94 -16.61 1.93
C LYS A 80 2.40 -17.79 1.13
N LYS A 81 2.33 -17.67 -0.20
CA LYS A 81 2.19 -18.86 -1.06
C LYS A 81 3.53 -19.60 -1.05
N GLU A 82 3.56 -20.81 -0.48
CA GLU A 82 4.64 -21.74 -0.76
C GLU A 82 4.75 -21.92 -2.28
N LYS A 83 5.93 -21.62 -2.85
CA LYS A 83 6.24 -22.05 -4.20
C LYS A 83 6.18 -23.58 -4.19
N ARG A 84 5.13 -24.17 -4.76
CA ARG A 84 5.14 -25.60 -5.10
C ARG A 84 6.10 -25.80 -6.28
N SER A 85 7.39 -25.89 -5.99
CA SER A 85 8.35 -26.56 -6.85
C SER A 85 8.29 -28.05 -6.52
N GLY A 86 7.87 -28.86 -7.49
CA GLY A 86 7.92 -30.32 -7.37
C GLY A 86 9.35 -30.86 -7.33
N GLY A 87 9.49 -32.04 -6.73
CA GLY A 87 10.62 -32.95 -6.99
C GLY A 87 11.72 -33.02 -5.92
N GLU A 88 11.55 -33.98 -5.02
CA GLU A 88 12.57 -34.84 -4.40
C GLU A 88 13.51 -34.33 -3.27
N ASN A 89 13.33 -35.02 -2.14
CA ASN A 89 14.31 -35.47 -1.13
C ASN A 89 15.10 -34.42 -0.34
N ALA A 90 14.49 -33.94 0.76
CA ALA A 90 15.22 -33.44 1.91
C ALA A 90 15.29 -34.53 3.00
N ALA A 91 16.43 -35.23 3.04
CA ALA A 91 16.84 -35.96 4.22
C ALA A 91 17.34 -34.96 5.27
N ALA A 92 16.76 -35.08 6.47
CA ALA A 92 17.26 -34.71 7.79
C ALA A 92 18.22 -33.51 7.90
N ASP A 93 17.73 -32.45 8.54
CA ASP A 93 18.50 -31.86 9.65
C ASP A 93 17.56 -31.51 10.80
N LYS A 94 17.71 -32.26 11.88
CA LYS A 94 17.05 -32.05 13.16
C LYS A 94 17.84 -30.97 13.89
N ASN A 95 17.22 -29.83 14.16
CA ASN A 95 17.59 -29.05 15.33
C ASN A 95 16.34 -28.64 16.09
N ASN A 96 16.31 -29.12 17.33
CA ASN A 96 15.27 -28.93 18.33
C ASN A 96 15.04 -27.43 18.56
N ASN A 97 13.82 -26.98 18.30
CA ASN A 97 13.21 -25.94 19.12
C ASN A 97 11.84 -26.46 19.54
N GLU A 98 11.74 -26.71 20.85
CA GLU A 98 10.52 -27.10 21.52
C GLU A 98 9.40 -26.10 21.24
N VAL A 99 8.28 -26.65 20.79
CA VAL A 99 7.03 -25.95 20.53
C VAL A 99 6.35 -25.67 21.87
N LYS A 100 6.21 -24.39 22.23
CA LYS A 100 5.16 -23.90 23.13
C LYS A 100 4.68 -22.53 22.63
N ASP A 101 3.42 -22.47 22.22
CA ASP A 101 2.59 -21.29 21.95
C ASP A 101 3.33 -19.96 21.70
N GLY A 102 3.67 -19.71 20.44
CA GLY A 102 4.25 -18.44 20.04
C GLY A 102 4.37 -18.35 18.52
N LYS A 103 3.28 -18.03 17.82
CA LYS A 103 3.40 -17.46 16.47
C LYS A 103 4.32 -16.24 16.63
N ILE A 104 5.47 -16.24 15.98
CA ILE A 104 6.36 -15.08 15.90
C ILE A 104 5.58 -14.02 15.12
N HIS A 105 4.84 -13.17 15.84
CA HIS A 105 4.24 -11.98 15.26
C HIS A 105 5.37 -11.02 14.89
N ALA A 106 5.22 -10.28 13.79
CA ALA A 106 6.08 -9.14 13.48
C ALA A 106 6.15 -8.21 14.71
N ALA A 107 7.27 -7.51 14.90
CA ALA A 107 7.36 -6.54 16.01
C ALA A 107 6.22 -5.50 15.92
N PRO A 108 5.65 -5.03 17.04
CA PRO A 108 4.59 -4.04 16.99
C PRO A 108 5.11 -2.77 16.34
N VAL A 109 4.35 -2.23 15.38
CA VAL A 109 4.73 -0.99 14.68
C VAL A 109 4.46 0.24 15.55
N ILE A 110 3.56 0.12 16.53
CA ILE A 110 3.19 1.18 17.47
C ILE A 110 2.75 0.56 18.80
N ALA A 111 3.25 1.10 19.92
CA ALA A 111 2.77 0.81 21.27
C ALA A 111 2.15 2.07 21.91
N TYR A 112 1.11 1.88 22.71
CA TYR A 112 0.46 2.95 23.47
C TYR A 112 0.30 2.57 24.94
N VAL A 113 0.45 3.57 25.82
CA VAL A 113 0.24 3.44 27.28
C VAL A 113 -1.04 4.15 27.68
N TYR A 114 -1.88 3.51 28.48
CA TYR A 114 -3.12 4.10 28.96
C TYR A 114 -2.89 4.98 30.20
N ASN A 115 -3.44 6.18 30.17
CA ASN A 115 -3.48 7.09 31.31
C ASN A 115 -4.55 8.16 31.13
N ALA A 116 -5.34 8.39 32.19
CA ALA A 116 -6.33 9.47 32.27
C ALA A 116 -7.31 9.54 31.08
N GLY A 117 -7.83 8.38 30.66
CA GLY A 117 -8.83 8.28 29.59
C GLY A 117 -8.27 8.26 28.17
N PHE A 118 -6.96 8.36 27.99
CA PHE A 118 -6.31 8.33 26.68
C PHE A 118 -5.19 7.28 26.61
N PHE A 119 -4.87 6.88 25.39
CA PHE A 119 -3.73 6.06 25.04
C PHE A 119 -2.63 6.96 24.46
N HIS A 120 -1.43 6.92 25.02
CA HIS A 120 -0.31 7.80 24.68
C HIS A 120 0.82 7.04 23.99
N ASN A 121 1.31 7.57 22.88
CA ASN A 121 2.56 7.16 22.26
C ASN A 121 3.56 8.32 22.35
N PHE A 122 4.61 8.13 23.14
CA PHE A 122 5.58 9.18 23.45
C PHE A 122 6.54 9.47 22.30
N GLU A 123 6.93 8.45 21.54
CA GLU A 123 7.84 8.57 20.40
C GLU A 123 7.25 9.46 19.30
N LYS A 124 5.95 9.31 19.03
CA LYS A 124 5.21 10.07 18.01
C LYS A 124 4.52 11.31 18.58
N GLU A 125 4.61 11.53 19.90
CA GLU A 125 3.84 12.52 20.65
C GLU A 125 2.35 12.50 20.28
N ALA A 126 1.79 11.31 20.16
CA ALA A 126 0.42 11.08 19.74
C ALA A 126 -0.42 10.59 20.92
N LYS A 127 -1.70 10.95 20.90
CA LYS A 127 -2.71 10.41 21.81
C LYS A 127 -3.92 9.94 21.03
N CYS A 128 -4.54 8.86 21.47
CA CYS A 128 -5.71 8.29 20.83
C CYS A 128 -6.70 7.74 21.86
N TYR A 129 -7.90 7.44 21.38
CA TYR A 129 -8.97 6.80 22.14
C TYR A 129 -9.81 5.92 21.22
N PHE A 130 -10.54 4.97 21.81
CA PHE A 130 -11.51 4.16 21.08
C PHE A 130 -12.87 4.83 21.07
N ALA A 131 -13.57 4.72 19.95
CA ALA A 131 -14.94 5.20 19.79
C ALA A 131 -15.82 4.12 19.18
N GLU A 132 -17.09 4.10 19.59
CA GLU A 132 -18.12 3.29 18.95
C GLU A 132 -19.21 4.23 18.42
N ILE A 133 -19.45 4.20 17.12
CA ILE A 133 -20.43 5.06 16.43
C ILE A 133 -21.24 4.16 15.51
N ASP A 134 -22.56 4.16 15.67
CA ASP A 134 -23.50 3.32 14.90
C ASP A 134 -23.11 1.82 14.89
N GLY A 135 -22.68 1.31 16.05
CA GLY A 135 -22.27 -0.08 16.23
C GLY A 135 -20.92 -0.44 15.59
N ARG A 136 -20.20 0.53 15.03
CA ARG A 136 -18.85 0.33 14.46
C ARG A 136 -17.80 0.89 15.39
N GLN A 137 -16.67 0.19 15.45
CA GLN A 137 -15.57 0.50 16.36
C GLN A 137 -14.41 1.16 15.63
N TYR A 138 -13.83 2.19 16.24
CA TYR A 138 -12.79 3.03 15.64
C TYR A 138 -11.66 3.28 16.64
N LEU A 139 -10.44 3.41 16.13
CA LEU A 139 -9.33 4.06 16.84
C LEU A 139 -9.19 5.49 16.31
N VAL A 140 -9.36 6.46 17.19
CA VAL A 140 -9.36 7.89 16.85
C VAL A 140 -8.09 8.53 17.38
N GLN A 141 -7.30 9.15 16.52
CA GLN A 141 -6.20 10.00 16.94
C GLN A 141 -6.75 11.35 17.36
N HIS A 142 -6.42 11.74 18.59
CA HIS A 142 -6.92 12.95 19.20
C HIS A 142 -5.98 14.13 18.93
N LYS A 143 -6.53 15.23 18.42
CA LYS A 143 -5.82 16.48 18.07
C LYS A 143 -4.57 16.24 17.24
N ILE A 144 -4.74 15.79 16.00
CA ILE A 144 -3.61 15.63 15.07
C ILE A 144 -2.87 16.95 14.91
N LYS A 145 -1.53 16.91 14.94
CA LYS A 145 -0.67 18.12 15.00
C LYS A 145 -0.98 19.13 13.89
N THR A 146 -1.32 18.66 12.70
CA THR A 146 -1.53 19.49 11.51
C THR A 146 -2.80 20.33 11.57
N TYR A 147 -3.88 19.80 12.16
CA TYR A 147 -5.20 20.42 12.07
C TYR A 147 -5.87 20.66 13.43
N GLY A 148 -5.33 20.11 14.53
CA GLY A 148 -5.88 20.25 15.87
C GLY A 148 -7.24 19.56 16.09
N VAL A 149 -7.69 18.76 15.12
CA VAL A 149 -8.95 18.00 15.17
C VAL A 149 -8.70 16.52 15.44
N ASP A 150 -9.76 15.81 15.78
CA ASP A 150 -9.73 14.36 15.95
C ASP A 150 -9.96 13.68 14.60
N THR A 151 -9.20 12.62 14.34
CA THR A 151 -9.23 11.89 13.06
C THR A 151 -9.35 10.40 13.31
N ILE A 152 -10.25 9.75 12.57
CA ILE A 152 -10.34 8.29 12.59
C ILE A 152 -9.14 7.72 11.83
N GLU A 153 -8.29 6.98 12.53
CA GLU A 153 -7.10 6.36 11.97
C GLU A 153 -7.36 4.92 11.54
N TYR A 154 -8.21 4.22 12.28
CA TYR A 154 -8.54 2.81 12.02
C TYR A 154 -10.02 2.55 12.25
N GLN A 155 -10.60 1.70 11.42
CA GLN A 155 -11.94 1.14 11.59
C GLN A 155 -11.83 -0.37 11.78
N LYS A 156 -12.53 -0.92 12.78
CA LYS A 156 -12.56 -2.37 13.05
C LYS A 156 -13.26 -3.10 11.92
N LEU A 157 -12.71 -4.25 11.54
CA LEU A 157 -13.30 -5.16 10.58
C LEU A 157 -14.15 -6.20 11.30
N ASP A 158 -15.25 -6.58 10.66
CA ASP A 158 -16.11 -7.65 11.15
C ASP A 158 -15.47 -9.01 10.92
N GLU A 159 -15.60 -9.91 11.88
CA GLU A 159 -15.32 -11.32 11.69
C GLU A 159 -16.38 -11.94 10.77
N ILE A 160 -15.95 -12.65 9.73
CA ILE A 160 -16.86 -13.32 8.79
C ILE A 160 -16.88 -14.81 9.13
N LYS A 161 -18.03 -15.30 9.60
CA LYS A 161 -18.22 -16.72 9.96
C LYS A 161 -18.10 -17.65 8.75
N ASP A 162 -18.69 -17.25 7.63
CA ASP A 162 -18.74 -18.03 6.38
C ASP A 162 -18.07 -17.23 5.24
N PRO A 163 -16.72 -17.23 5.17
CA PRO A 163 -16.00 -16.42 4.20
C PRO A 163 -16.20 -16.93 2.77
N VAL A 164 -16.41 -15.99 1.84
CA VAL A 164 -16.46 -16.26 0.40
C VAL A 164 -15.07 -16.05 -0.21
N SER A 165 -14.76 -16.83 -1.25
CA SER A 165 -13.53 -16.71 -2.04
C SER A 165 -13.86 -16.35 -3.49
N PHE A 166 -12.92 -15.70 -4.17
CA PHE A 166 -13.02 -15.47 -5.60
C PHE A 166 -13.04 -16.79 -6.40
N LYS A 167 -13.72 -16.78 -7.55
CA LYS A 167 -13.74 -17.91 -8.49
C LYS A 167 -12.37 -18.18 -9.13
N THR A 168 -11.54 -17.14 -9.23
CA THR A 168 -10.19 -17.19 -9.80
C THR A 168 -9.20 -16.94 -8.68
N ASP A 169 -8.15 -17.76 -8.60
CA ASP A 169 -7.04 -17.50 -7.68
C ASP A 169 -6.29 -16.25 -8.12
N ILE A 170 -6.42 -15.19 -7.31
CA ILE A 170 -5.72 -13.93 -7.48
C ILE A 170 -4.70 -13.68 -6.36
N ALA A 171 -4.50 -14.60 -5.42
CA ALA A 171 -3.66 -14.34 -4.25
C ALA A 171 -2.19 -14.18 -4.61
N GLY A 172 -1.56 -13.12 -4.09
CA GLY A 172 -0.15 -12.80 -4.31
C GLY A 172 0.19 -12.41 -5.75
N LYS A 173 -0.81 -12.17 -6.62
CA LYS A 173 -0.57 -11.77 -8.01
C LYS A 173 -0.21 -10.29 -8.08
N ALA A 174 0.67 -9.98 -9.03
CA ALA A 174 1.02 -8.63 -9.42
C ALA A 174 0.11 -8.14 -10.56
N TRP A 175 -0.23 -6.86 -10.55
CA TRP A 175 -1.22 -6.26 -11.43
C TRP A 175 -0.70 -4.94 -12.00
N LEU A 176 -0.89 -4.76 -13.31
CA LEU A 176 -0.44 -3.58 -14.06
C LEU A 176 -1.65 -2.83 -14.59
N VAL A 177 -1.70 -1.52 -14.33
CA VAL A 177 -2.80 -0.67 -14.79
C VAL A 177 -2.83 -0.56 -16.32
N ARG A 178 -4.01 -0.53 -16.96
CA ARG A 178 -4.18 -0.58 -18.42
C ARG A 178 -4.82 0.67 -19.02
N ASN A 179 -5.42 1.54 -18.21
CA ASN A 179 -6.19 2.68 -18.69
C ASN A 179 -5.63 4.04 -18.24
N GLU A 180 -4.32 4.10 -17.98
CA GLU A 180 -3.66 5.35 -17.60
C GLU A 180 -3.31 6.23 -18.80
N LYS A 181 -3.14 7.52 -18.52
CA LYS A 181 -2.86 8.53 -19.54
C LYS A 181 -1.42 9.05 -19.44
N PRO A 182 -0.86 9.63 -20.51
CA PRO A 182 0.53 10.13 -20.50
C PRO A 182 0.80 11.20 -19.43
N TYR A 183 -0.22 11.88 -18.91
CA TYR A 183 -0.09 12.90 -17.86
C TYR A 183 -0.22 12.35 -16.43
N VAL A 184 -0.26 11.02 -16.23
CA VAL A 184 -0.28 10.37 -14.91
C VAL A 184 0.91 10.78 -14.03
N LEU A 185 0.76 10.84 -12.72
CA LEU A 185 1.92 11.06 -11.85
C LEU A 185 2.82 9.82 -11.86
N ALA A 186 4.13 9.97 -12.09
CA ALA A 186 5.04 8.80 -12.17
C ALA A 186 5.02 7.96 -10.89
N GLY A 187 4.96 8.60 -9.72
CA GLY A 187 4.83 7.90 -8.43
C GLY A 187 3.49 7.19 -8.20
N SER A 188 2.50 7.40 -9.08
CA SER A 188 1.24 6.64 -9.07
C SER A 188 1.27 5.44 -10.00
N ILE A 189 2.30 5.31 -10.84
CA ILE A 189 2.52 4.13 -11.67
C ILE A 189 3.38 3.14 -10.88
N GLY A 190 2.83 1.96 -10.64
CA GLY A 190 3.50 0.90 -9.90
C GLY A 190 2.85 -0.44 -10.14
N ILE A 191 3.41 -1.46 -9.49
CA ILE A 191 2.93 -2.84 -9.55
C ILE A 191 2.00 -3.05 -8.36
N ALA A 192 0.69 -3.14 -8.62
CA ALA A 192 -0.27 -3.41 -7.55
C ALA A 192 -0.22 -4.89 -7.16
N LYS A 193 -0.46 -5.19 -5.89
CA LYS A 193 -0.48 -6.55 -5.33
C LYS A 193 -1.83 -6.85 -4.69
N THR A 194 -2.26 -8.09 -4.80
CA THR A 194 -3.43 -8.63 -4.12
C THR A 194 -2.98 -9.48 -2.92
N ASP A 195 -3.18 -8.95 -1.72
CA ASP A 195 -2.81 -9.63 -0.48
C ASP A 195 -4.02 -10.26 0.21
N PHE A 196 -3.78 -11.43 0.80
CA PHE A 196 -4.73 -12.19 1.61
C PHE A 196 -4.06 -12.51 2.94
N TYR A 197 -4.85 -12.70 4.00
CA TYR A 197 -4.33 -12.87 5.36
C TYR A 197 -5.01 -14.05 6.03
N GLU A 198 -4.23 -14.95 6.65
CA GLU A 198 -4.77 -16.13 7.36
C GLU A 198 -5.75 -15.72 8.47
N GLU A 199 -5.44 -14.64 9.18
CA GLU A 199 -6.24 -14.15 10.30
C GLU A 199 -7.48 -13.34 9.86
N LEU A 200 -7.64 -13.09 8.56
CA LEU A 200 -8.72 -12.27 8.01
C LEU A 200 -9.32 -12.93 6.73
N PRO A 201 -9.93 -14.13 6.86
CA PRO A 201 -10.54 -14.82 5.72
C PRO A 201 -11.77 -14.07 5.19
N GLY A 202 -12.03 -14.19 3.90
CA GLY A 202 -13.13 -13.47 3.23
C GLY A 202 -12.84 -12.00 2.93
N TYR A 203 -11.60 -11.55 3.11
CA TYR A 203 -11.13 -10.23 2.71
C TYR A 203 -9.95 -10.32 1.75
N VAL A 204 -9.80 -9.29 0.92
CA VAL A 204 -8.65 -9.06 0.05
C VAL A 204 -8.16 -7.63 0.24
N ASN A 205 -6.84 -7.43 0.27
CA ASN A 205 -6.27 -6.09 0.18
C ASN A 205 -5.76 -5.85 -1.25
N PHE A 206 -6.27 -4.78 -1.87
CA PHE A 206 -5.84 -4.30 -3.17
C PHE A 206 -6.02 -2.79 -3.19
N ALA A 207 -4.97 -2.05 -2.80
CA ALA A 207 -5.07 -0.61 -2.49
C ALA A 207 -6.22 -0.29 -1.51
N GLY A 208 -6.25 -1.01 -0.39
CA GLY A 208 -7.31 -0.93 0.63
C GLY A 208 -8.08 -2.24 0.77
N VAL A 209 -8.48 -2.54 2.00
CA VAL A 209 -9.14 -3.79 2.39
C VAL A 209 -10.58 -3.81 1.88
N LYS A 210 -10.94 -4.94 1.26
CA LYS A 210 -12.26 -5.20 0.67
C LYS A 210 -12.82 -6.50 1.19
N LYS A 211 -14.13 -6.56 1.41
CA LYS A 211 -14.85 -7.76 1.79
C LYS A 211 -15.29 -8.50 0.54
N ILE A 212 -14.94 -9.78 0.42
CA ILE A 212 -15.38 -10.62 -0.70
C ILE A 212 -16.85 -10.97 -0.45
N GLU A 213 -17.73 -10.49 -1.31
CA GLU A 213 -19.18 -10.69 -1.17
C GLU A 213 -19.68 -11.81 -2.07
N ASN A 214 -19.02 -12.01 -3.21
CA ASN A 214 -19.30 -13.12 -4.12
C ASN A 214 -18.04 -13.48 -4.93
N PRO A 215 -18.05 -14.58 -5.72
CA PRO A 215 -16.86 -15.06 -6.42
C PRO A 215 -16.24 -14.10 -7.45
N GLU A 216 -16.89 -12.98 -7.79
CA GLU A 216 -16.41 -12.00 -8.78
C GLU A 216 -16.27 -10.58 -8.21
N TYR A 217 -16.66 -10.37 -6.95
CA TYR A 217 -16.82 -9.04 -6.38
C TYR A 217 -16.34 -8.96 -4.93
N ALA A 218 -15.62 -7.89 -4.63
CA ALA A 218 -15.35 -7.46 -3.28
C ALA A 218 -15.70 -5.98 -3.07
N GLY A 219 -16.55 -5.72 -2.08
CA GLY A 219 -17.01 -4.39 -1.69
C GLY A 219 -16.06 -3.71 -0.72
N ILE A 220 -16.25 -2.40 -0.52
CA ILE A 220 -15.46 -1.59 0.43
C ILE A 220 -15.70 -2.10 1.86
N ALA A 221 -14.64 -2.51 2.57
CA ALA A 221 -14.77 -3.00 3.95
C ALA A 221 -14.82 -1.86 4.99
N VAL A 222 -14.17 -0.73 4.71
CA VAL A 222 -14.03 0.41 5.63
C VAL A 222 -14.46 1.72 4.97
N ALA A 223 -15.76 2.05 5.08
CA ALA A 223 -16.35 3.20 4.42
C ALA A 223 -15.95 4.58 4.98
N VAL A 224 -15.27 4.63 6.14
CA VAL A 224 -14.86 5.90 6.76
C VAL A 224 -13.75 6.61 6.00
N PHE A 225 -12.96 5.88 5.21
CA PHE A 225 -11.87 6.46 4.43
C PHE A 225 -12.39 6.84 3.04
N ARG A 226 -12.14 8.09 2.63
CA ARG A 226 -12.61 8.65 1.35
C ARG A 226 -12.14 7.84 0.14
N ASP A 227 -10.85 7.50 0.12
CA ASP A 227 -10.20 6.89 -1.04
C ASP A 227 -10.27 5.37 -0.96
N GLN A 228 -11.46 4.82 -1.16
CA GLN A 228 -11.70 3.38 -1.22
C GLN A 228 -12.44 3.05 -2.53
N ALA A 229 -12.18 1.85 -3.05
CA ALA A 229 -12.85 1.32 -4.22
C ALA A 229 -13.27 -0.13 -4.00
N ASP A 230 -14.26 -0.55 -4.76
CA ASP A 230 -14.60 -1.96 -4.95
C ASP A 230 -13.58 -2.65 -5.87
N LEU A 231 -13.65 -3.98 -5.92
CA LEU A 231 -12.89 -4.81 -6.84
C LEU A 231 -13.85 -5.76 -7.54
N ARG A 232 -13.77 -5.78 -8.88
CA ARG A 232 -14.49 -6.71 -9.74
C ARG A 232 -13.49 -7.52 -10.56
N LEU A 233 -13.72 -8.82 -10.64
CA LEU A 233 -13.04 -9.69 -11.59
C LEU A 233 -13.83 -9.69 -12.90
N ILE A 234 -13.17 -9.33 -13.99
CA ILE A 234 -13.76 -9.33 -15.33
C ILE A 234 -12.93 -10.19 -16.27
N ASP A 235 -13.57 -10.79 -17.28
CA ASP A 235 -12.86 -11.43 -18.38
C ASP A 235 -12.57 -10.40 -19.47
N MET A 236 -11.32 -10.38 -19.94
CA MET A 236 -10.91 -9.61 -21.10
C MET A 236 -10.11 -10.52 -22.03
N ASN A 237 -10.78 -10.99 -23.09
CA ASN A 237 -10.18 -11.89 -24.09
C ASN A 237 -9.61 -13.18 -23.48
N GLY A 238 -10.33 -13.79 -22.52
CA GLY A 238 -9.90 -15.02 -21.84
C GLY A 238 -8.92 -14.81 -20.69
N GLU A 239 -8.61 -13.55 -20.35
CA GLU A 239 -7.75 -13.19 -19.22
C GLU A 239 -8.57 -12.52 -18.10
N THR A 240 -8.36 -12.97 -16.86
CA THR A 240 -8.96 -12.33 -15.69
C THR A 240 -8.24 -11.02 -15.39
N CYS A 241 -8.95 -9.90 -15.50
CA CYS A 241 -8.50 -8.56 -15.13
C CYS A 241 -9.22 -8.09 -13.85
N ILE A 242 -8.58 -7.18 -13.12
CA ILE A 242 -9.19 -6.47 -12.00
C ILE A 242 -9.72 -5.13 -12.50
N LYS A 243 -11.00 -4.86 -12.26
CA LYS A 243 -11.62 -3.56 -12.45
C LYS A 243 -11.98 -2.96 -11.10
N THR A 244 -11.57 -1.71 -10.89
CA THR A 244 -11.97 -0.86 -9.77
C THR A 244 -12.51 0.46 -10.32
N ASN A 245 -13.07 1.31 -9.47
CA ASN A 245 -13.44 2.67 -9.88
C ASN A 245 -12.22 3.55 -10.24
N TYR A 246 -11.01 3.19 -9.78
CA TYR A 246 -9.77 3.90 -10.12
C TYR A 246 -9.18 3.46 -11.46
N GLY A 247 -9.43 2.22 -11.88
CA GLY A 247 -8.86 1.73 -13.12
C GLY A 247 -9.05 0.26 -13.39
N LEU A 248 -8.46 -0.14 -14.51
CA LEU A 248 -8.40 -1.50 -15.00
C LEU A 248 -6.97 -1.99 -14.87
N CYS A 249 -6.78 -3.19 -14.33
CA CYS A 249 -5.48 -3.83 -14.21
C CYS A 249 -5.49 -5.22 -14.85
N SER A 250 -4.44 -5.53 -15.61
CA SER A 250 -4.17 -6.88 -16.11
C SER A 250 -3.09 -7.57 -15.26
N PRO A 251 -3.01 -8.91 -15.27
CA PRO A 251 -1.93 -9.62 -14.60
C PRO A 251 -0.56 -9.20 -15.13
N ALA A 252 0.42 -9.04 -14.23
CA ALA A 252 1.77 -8.62 -14.61
C ALA A 252 2.51 -9.69 -15.43
N ASP A 253 2.23 -10.98 -15.19
CA ASP A 253 2.82 -12.10 -15.94
C ASP A 253 2.40 -12.13 -17.41
N SER A 254 1.33 -11.42 -17.76
CA SER A 254 0.80 -11.31 -19.12
C SER A 254 1.44 -10.18 -19.92
N ALA A 255 2.26 -9.35 -19.28
CA ALA A 255 3.02 -8.32 -19.97
C ALA A 255 4.01 -8.95 -20.96
N ARG A 256 4.10 -8.34 -22.15
CA ARG A 256 5.01 -8.80 -23.20
C ARG A 256 6.46 -8.71 -22.69
N LYS A 257 7.25 -9.75 -22.94
CA LYS A 257 8.68 -9.77 -22.59
C LYS A 257 9.48 -8.77 -23.42
N LEU A 258 10.36 -8.02 -22.77
CA LEU A 258 11.40 -7.24 -23.42
C LEU A 258 12.39 -8.21 -24.09
N ILE A 259 12.65 -8.01 -25.38
CA ILE A 259 13.68 -8.76 -26.13
C ILE A 259 14.91 -7.90 -26.37
N THR A 260 16.08 -8.52 -26.54
CA THR A 260 17.29 -7.83 -27.00
C THR A 260 17.06 -7.22 -28.39
N GLY A 261 17.60 -6.03 -28.63
CA GLY A 261 17.41 -5.27 -29.86
C GLY A 261 16.15 -4.41 -29.82
N VAL A 262 15.43 -4.34 -30.95
CA VAL A 262 14.34 -3.39 -31.15
C VAL A 262 12.98 -3.98 -30.77
N ASN A 263 12.35 -3.41 -29.75
CA ASN A 263 10.98 -3.67 -29.34
C ASN A 263 10.09 -2.56 -29.89
N ARG A 264 9.00 -2.95 -30.57
CA ARG A 264 7.96 -2.03 -31.05
C ARG A 264 6.68 -2.24 -30.26
N VAL A 265 6.21 -1.20 -29.60
CA VAL A 265 4.98 -1.20 -28.79
C VAL A 265 4.01 -0.21 -29.41
N VAL A 266 2.82 -0.68 -29.77
CA VAL A 266 1.77 0.13 -30.40
C VAL A 266 0.60 0.23 -29.45
N ILE A 267 0.13 1.46 -29.19
CA ILE A 267 -1.12 1.69 -28.46
C ILE A 267 -2.28 1.32 -29.38
N LYS A 268 -3.06 0.33 -28.97
CA LYS A 268 -4.16 -0.23 -29.78
C LYS A 268 -5.38 0.70 -29.80
N SER A 269 -6.39 0.32 -30.58
CA SER A 269 -7.66 1.04 -30.75
C SER A 269 -8.41 1.28 -29.45
N GLU A 270 -8.26 0.39 -28.47
CA GLU A 270 -8.89 0.50 -27.15
C GLU A 270 -8.27 1.62 -26.31
N ASN A 271 -7.15 2.19 -26.76
CA ASN A 271 -6.47 3.33 -26.14
C ASN A 271 -5.98 3.05 -24.71
N TYR A 272 -5.60 1.80 -24.47
CA TYR A 272 -4.96 1.32 -23.25
C TYR A 272 -3.45 1.52 -23.33
N ASN A 273 -2.85 1.88 -22.20
CA ASN A 273 -1.41 1.83 -22.09
C ASN A 273 -0.91 0.38 -22.19
N GLU A 274 0.34 0.23 -22.59
CA GLU A 274 0.99 -1.06 -22.80
C GLU A 274 2.18 -1.22 -21.86
N TRP A 275 2.56 -2.47 -21.62
CA TRP A 275 3.64 -2.83 -20.71
C TRP A 275 4.62 -3.80 -21.35
N LEU A 276 5.90 -3.62 -21.04
CA LEU A 276 6.93 -4.64 -21.23
C LEU A 276 7.47 -5.11 -19.88
N ARG A 277 7.76 -6.41 -19.77
CA ARG A 277 8.43 -7.01 -18.61
C ARG A 277 9.90 -7.26 -18.91
N VAL A 278 10.77 -6.88 -17.98
CA VAL A 278 12.22 -7.10 -18.07
C VAL A 278 12.58 -8.40 -17.34
N GLU A 279 12.74 -9.51 -18.07
CA GLU A 279 13.12 -10.80 -17.46
C GLU A 279 14.63 -10.95 -17.24
N LYS A 280 15.43 -10.16 -17.96
CA LYS A 280 16.89 -10.07 -17.77
C LYS A 280 17.23 -8.59 -17.83
N GLY A 281 18.02 -8.13 -16.87
CA GLY A 281 18.43 -6.72 -16.82
C GLY A 281 19.06 -6.28 -18.15
N ALA A 282 18.75 -5.06 -18.58
CA ALA A 282 19.19 -4.53 -19.88
C ALA A 282 19.38 -3.02 -19.81
N ILE A 283 20.30 -2.49 -20.63
CA ILE A 283 20.36 -1.05 -20.89
C ILE A 283 19.33 -0.73 -21.96
N VAL A 284 18.41 0.18 -21.68
CA VAL A 284 17.31 0.54 -22.58
C VAL A 284 17.39 2.00 -22.99
N ASN A 285 17.18 2.22 -24.28
CA ASN A 285 17.00 3.54 -24.89
C ASN A 285 15.63 3.60 -25.58
N PHE A 286 15.09 4.81 -25.69
CA PHE A 286 13.71 5.04 -26.06
C PHE A 286 13.57 6.04 -27.21
N ASP A 287 12.71 5.70 -28.16
CA ASP A 287 12.14 6.61 -29.14
C ASP A 287 10.62 6.55 -28.99
N LYS A 288 10.01 7.72 -28.76
CA LYS A 288 8.62 7.85 -28.31
C LYS A 288 7.88 8.93 -29.10
N PRO A 289 6.55 8.81 -29.24
CA PRO A 289 5.72 9.90 -29.76
C PRO A 289 5.86 11.17 -28.92
N GLN A 290 5.64 12.34 -29.55
CA GLN A 290 5.77 13.63 -28.88
C GLN A 290 4.96 13.74 -27.59
N LYS A 291 3.71 13.24 -27.62
CA LYS A 291 2.78 13.23 -26.46
C LYS A 291 2.76 11.90 -25.70
N GLY A 292 3.60 10.94 -26.11
CA GLY A 292 3.76 9.67 -25.43
C GLY A 292 4.63 9.81 -24.18
N ARG A 293 4.48 8.88 -23.25
CA ARG A 293 5.29 8.77 -22.04
C ARG A 293 5.75 7.36 -21.80
N ILE A 294 7.01 7.25 -21.38
CA ILE A 294 7.63 6.01 -20.92
C ILE A 294 8.03 6.21 -19.46
N ILE A 295 7.71 5.21 -18.64
CA ILE A 295 8.15 5.11 -17.24
C ILE A 295 8.73 3.72 -17.05
N VAL A 296 9.89 3.61 -16.40
CA VAL A 296 10.42 2.32 -15.95
C VAL A 296 10.20 2.21 -14.44
N VAL A 297 9.57 1.12 -14.01
CA VAL A 297 9.24 0.88 -12.61
C VAL A 297 9.83 -0.43 -12.11
N THR A 298 10.38 -0.40 -10.90
CA THR A 298 10.67 -1.59 -10.10
C THR A 298 9.44 -1.90 -9.21
N GLU A 299 9.55 -2.89 -8.33
CA GLU A 299 8.52 -3.11 -7.31
C GLU A 299 8.41 -1.94 -6.32
N GLU A 300 9.50 -1.18 -6.12
CA GLU A 300 9.60 -0.16 -5.08
C GLU A 300 9.27 1.24 -5.61
N ASN A 301 9.73 1.57 -6.82
CA ASN A 301 9.68 2.93 -7.33
C ASN A 301 9.80 3.03 -8.86
N ALA A 302 9.36 4.18 -9.39
CA ALA A 302 9.76 4.60 -10.72
C ALA A 302 11.25 4.99 -10.70
N ILE A 303 12.03 4.40 -11.62
CA ILE A 303 13.48 4.64 -11.77
C ILE A 303 13.82 5.45 -13.02
N TYR A 304 12.83 5.68 -13.89
CA TYR A 304 12.96 6.49 -15.09
C TYR A 304 11.59 7.06 -15.46
N ASP A 305 11.56 8.31 -15.88
CA ASP A 305 10.40 8.95 -16.47
C ASP A 305 10.83 9.88 -17.62
N SER A 306 10.40 9.55 -18.84
CA SER A 306 10.73 10.29 -20.07
C SER A 306 10.30 11.76 -20.11
N VAL A 307 9.55 12.23 -19.10
CA VAL A 307 9.24 13.66 -18.92
C VAL A 307 10.45 14.43 -18.38
N VAL A 308 11.23 13.81 -17.48
CA VAL A 308 12.37 14.44 -16.80
C VAL A 308 13.71 13.87 -17.29
N ASP A 309 13.73 12.59 -17.64
CA ASP A 309 14.92 11.86 -18.06
C ASP A 309 15.02 11.79 -19.59
N LYS A 310 16.24 11.80 -20.11
CA LYS A 310 16.53 11.81 -21.57
C LYS A 310 17.54 10.76 -22.01
N ASP A 311 18.35 10.27 -21.10
CA ASP A 311 19.40 9.32 -21.40
C ASP A 311 18.88 7.87 -21.33
N GLU A 312 19.72 6.94 -21.79
CA GLU A 312 19.46 5.52 -21.57
C GLU A 312 19.54 5.17 -20.08
N ILE A 313 18.82 4.12 -19.68
CA ILE A 313 18.76 3.66 -18.29
C ILE A 313 19.00 2.16 -18.24
N TYR A 314 19.64 1.70 -17.16
CA TYR A 314 19.64 0.28 -16.83
C TYR A 314 18.29 -0.09 -16.21
N ALA A 315 17.53 -0.95 -16.89
CA ALA A 315 16.30 -1.54 -16.37
C ALA A 315 16.65 -2.89 -15.70
N PRO A 316 16.52 -3.02 -14.37
CA PRO A 316 16.84 -4.27 -13.66
C PRO A 316 15.90 -5.42 -14.04
N GLU A 317 16.34 -6.66 -13.82
CA GLU A 317 15.47 -7.83 -13.87
C GLU A 317 14.27 -7.65 -12.91
N GLY A 318 13.08 -8.04 -13.36
CA GLY A 318 11.83 -7.89 -12.62
C GLY A 318 11.16 -6.52 -12.78
N SER A 319 11.83 -5.54 -13.39
CA SER A 319 11.23 -4.24 -13.70
C SER A 319 10.23 -4.30 -14.87
N PHE A 320 9.42 -3.26 -14.99
CA PHE A 320 8.44 -3.10 -16.06
C PHE A 320 8.59 -1.75 -16.74
N ILE A 321 8.34 -1.73 -18.05
CA ILE A 321 8.35 -0.52 -18.87
C ILE A 321 6.91 -0.20 -19.26
N PHE A 322 6.40 0.91 -18.75
CA PHE A 322 5.09 1.47 -19.06
C PHE A 322 5.17 2.34 -20.31
N CYS A 323 4.26 2.15 -21.26
CA CYS A 323 4.12 3.00 -22.44
C CYS A 323 2.68 3.55 -22.51
N ALA A 324 2.52 4.85 -22.35
CA ALA A 324 1.23 5.54 -22.48
C ALA A 324 1.24 6.54 -23.62
N GLY A 325 0.22 6.49 -24.46
CA GLY A 325 0.04 7.38 -25.60
C GLY A 325 -1.43 7.42 -26.03
N THR A 326 -1.65 7.74 -27.30
CA THR A 326 -2.94 7.66 -27.97
C THR A 326 -2.98 6.51 -28.97
N ALA A 327 -4.17 5.99 -29.29
CA ALA A 327 -4.33 4.93 -30.28
C ALA A 327 -3.55 5.22 -31.58
N GLY A 328 -2.75 4.25 -32.03
CA GLY A 328 -1.86 4.37 -33.18
C GLY A 328 -0.42 4.82 -32.85
N ASP A 329 -0.17 5.34 -31.65
CA ASP A 329 1.18 5.71 -31.22
C ASP A 329 2.13 4.50 -31.22
N LEU A 330 3.31 4.68 -31.80
CA LEU A 330 4.39 3.70 -31.84
C LEU A 330 5.55 4.14 -30.92
N PHE A 331 5.88 3.28 -29.97
CA PHE A 331 7.07 3.39 -29.12
C PHE A 331 8.11 2.38 -29.60
N LYS A 332 9.36 2.82 -29.62
CA LYS A 332 10.52 1.98 -29.95
C LYS A 332 11.45 1.94 -28.74
N ILE A 333 11.61 0.74 -28.19
CA ILE A 333 12.50 0.49 -27.04
C ILE A 333 13.66 -0.39 -27.52
N ILE A 334 14.88 0.12 -27.41
CA ILE A 334 16.10 -0.55 -27.84
C ILE A 334 16.80 -1.09 -26.59
N ALA A 335 16.88 -2.40 -26.45
CA ALA A 335 17.50 -3.08 -25.30
C ALA A 335 18.83 -3.73 -25.71
N ARG A 336 19.87 -3.59 -24.88
CA ARG A 336 21.17 -4.24 -25.06
C ARG A 336 21.75 -4.81 -23.78
#